data_AF-A0A7J7UV08-F1
#
_entry.id   AF-A0A7J7UV08-F1
#
_cell.length_a   1.000
_cell.length_b   1.000
_cell.length_c   1.000
_cell.angle_alpha   90.00
_cell.angle_beta   90.00
_cell.angle_gamma   90.00
#
_symmetry.space_group_name_H-M   'P 1'
#
loop_
_entity.id
_entity.type
_entity.pdbx_description
1 polymer ?
#
loop_
_entity_poly.entity_id
_entity_poly.type
_entity_poly.pdbx_seq_one_letter_code
_entity_poly.pdbx_strand_id
1 'polypeptide(L)'
;MPRGLRSQLLLRVLLLLLLLLPLAGALELHDPAGPAEAAEEPGSGPAWPSFPFRDLRKWARAAGALSRRYWALFCCRVWPETCSLDKEAPAGAQGWSLPLLGQQYLDILTTWYCSFRDCCDHGDCRVSNNFTGLQSDLSVRLHGQHLARELVLTTVRSYLELPRPDKALALSFHGWSGTGKNFVARLLAENLYRDGLRSDCVKVFITMMHFPHPKYVDLYKEQLTEQVRKTQEHCHQTLFIFDEAEKLHPGLLEALGPHLERQVLENHKAESPRTIFLFLSNLGGNVINEVVLSLLKAGWSREDITMEHLESGLQAEIVASTAAWTWVWDRRLQDSP
;
A
#
# COMPACT_ATOMS: atom_id res chain seq x y z
N MET A 1 -33.56 1.01 28.17
CA MET A 1 -33.41 -0.38 27.69
C MET A 1 -33.86 -0.47 26.23
N PRO A 2 -32.96 -0.59 25.24
CA PRO A 2 -33.37 -0.65 23.84
C PRO A 2 -33.44 -2.10 23.35
N ARG A 3 -34.58 -2.47 22.76
CA ARG A 3 -34.87 -3.81 22.20
C ARG A 3 -34.09 -4.13 20.91
N GLY A 4 -33.24 -3.23 20.41
CA GLY A 4 -32.50 -3.39 19.14
C GLY A 4 -31.22 -4.24 19.22
N LEU A 5 -30.52 -4.25 20.37
CA LEU A 5 -29.22 -4.92 20.47
C LEU A 5 -29.34 -6.45 20.46
N ARG A 6 -30.41 -7.00 21.05
CA ARG A 6 -30.68 -8.44 21.08
C ARG A 6 -31.01 -9.02 19.69
N SER A 7 -31.69 -8.26 18.83
CA SER A 7 -32.08 -8.72 17.49
C SER A 7 -30.88 -8.82 16.54
N GLN A 8 -29.94 -7.87 16.61
CA GLN A 8 -28.72 -7.93 15.80
C GLN A 8 -27.73 -9.00 16.28
N LEU A 9 -27.67 -9.27 17.59
CA LEU A 9 -26.89 -10.39 18.14
C LEU A 9 -27.46 -11.74 17.69
N LEU A 10 -28.79 -11.90 17.69
CA LEU A 10 -29.45 -13.11 17.18
C LEU A 10 -29.21 -13.32 15.68
N LEU A 11 -29.25 -12.26 14.87
CA LEU A 11 -28.98 -12.36 13.44
C LEU A 11 -27.51 -12.72 13.15
N ARG A 12 -26.57 -12.15 13.90
CA ARG A 12 -25.13 -12.46 13.80
C ARG A 12 -24.82 -13.88 14.25
N VAL A 13 -25.46 -14.36 15.33
CA VAL A 13 -25.33 -15.74 15.81
C VAL A 13 -25.92 -16.73 14.79
N LEU A 14 -27.07 -16.40 14.18
CA LEU A 14 -27.68 -17.23 13.14
C LEU A 14 -26.82 -17.31 11.87
N LEU A 15 -26.22 -16.19 11.44
CA LEU A 15 -25.25 -16.17 10.33
C LEU A 15 -23.97 -16.96 10.66
N LEU A 16 -23.45 -16.86 11.89
CA LEU A 16 -22.31 -17.67 12.33
C LEU A 16 -22.63 -19.16 12.33
N LEU A 17 -23.83 -19.55 12.79
CA LEU A 17 -24.30 -20.94 12.78
C LEU A 17 -24.47 -21.47 11.35
N LEU A 18 -25.01 -20.66 10.43
CA LEU A 18 -25.10 -20.99 8.99
C LEU A 18 -23.73 -21.13 8.32
N LEU A 19 -22.72 -20.38 8.78
CA LEU A 19 -21.32 -20.48 8.33
C LEU A 19 -20.53 -21.62 8.98
N LEU A 20 -20.97 -22.14 10.14
CA LEU A 20 -20.31 -23.25 10.87
C LEU A 20 -20.92 -24.64 10.56
N LEU A 21 -22.15 -24.69 10.07
CA LEU A 21 -22.79 -25.91 9.54
C LEU A 21 -21.98 -26.64 8.43
N PRO A 22 -21.12 -26.00 7.62
CA PRO A 22 -20.22 -26.68 6.69
C PRO A 22 -18.94 -27.24 7.35
N LEU A 23 -18.55 -26.79 8.54
CA LEU A 23 -17.29 -27.21 9.19
C LEU A 23 -17.46 -28.41 10.13
N ALA A 24 -18.66 -28.64 10.67
CA ALA A 24 -18.92 -29.77 11.57
C ALA A 24 -18.92 -31.15 10.85
N GLY A 25 -18.81 -31.17 9.52
CA GLY A 25 -18.67 -32.41 8.73
C GLY A 25 -17.22 -32.83 8.48
N ALA A 26 -16.23 -32.05 8.92
CA ALA A 26 -14.82 -32.27 8.60
C ALA A 26 -13.95 -32.72 9.80
N LEU A 27 -14.54 -32.98 10.96
CA LEU A 27 -13.80 -33.41 12.14
C LEU A 27 -14.51 -34.59 12.81
N GLU A 28 -14.01 -35.79 12.59
CA GLU A 28 -13.62 -36.81 13.58
C GLU A 28 -13.09 -38.02 12.80
N LEU A 29 -11.78 -38.25 12.85
CA LEU A 29 -11.01 -38.98 13.87
C LEU A 29 -10.83 -40.42 13.41
N HIS A 30 -9.58 -40.72 13.05
CA HIS A 30 -9.11 -42.00 12.56
C HIS A 30 -8.96 -43.01 13.73
N ASP A 31 -9.02 -44.30 13.35
CA ASP A 31 -8.70 -45.53 14.10
C ASP A 31 -9.82 -46.24 14.90
N PRO A 32 -9.73 -47.57 15.10
CA PRO A 32 -9.52 -48.63 14.11
C PRO A 32 -10.60 -49.75 14.25
N ALA A 33 -10.67 -50.63 13.26
CA ALA A 33 -11.59 -51.77 13.23
C ALA A 33 -11.23 -52.86 14.26
N GLY A 34 -12.25 -53.37 14.97
CA GLY A 34 -12.19 -54.61 15.75
C GLY A 34 -13.58 -54.98 16.30
N PRO A 35 -14.10 -56.21 16.10
CA PRO A 35 -15.44 -56.59 16.55
C PRO A 35 -15.38 -57.27 17.93
N ALA A 36 -16.37 -56.99 18.78
CA ALA A 36 -16.69 -57.84 19.92
C ALA A 36 -18.18 -57.75 20.28
N GLU A 37 -18.78 -58.92 20.40
CA GLU A 37 -20.12 -59.20 20.89
C GLU A 37 -20.32 -58.74 22.36
N ALA A 38 -21.57 -58.44 22.72
CA ALA A 38 -22.30 -59.06 23.85
C ALA A 38 -23.18 -58.09 24.67
N ALA A 39 -24.41 -58.56 24.86
CA ALA A 39 -25.27 -58.46 26.05
C ALA A 39 -26.02 -57.16 26.42
N GLU A 40 -27.35 -57.29 26.45
CA GLU A 40 -28.32 -56.49 27.20
C GLU A 40 -28.21 -56.72 28.72
N GLU A 41 -28.45 -55.66 29.53
CA GLU A 41 -29.55 -55.55 30.52
C GLU A 41 -29.50 -54.17 31.23
N PRO A 42 -30.61 -53.66 31.82
CA PRO A 42 -30.90 -52.24 31.97
C PRO A 42 -30.73 -51.70 33.41
N GLY A 43 -30.52 -50.38 33.55
CA GLY A 43 -30.44 -49.71 34.85
C GLY A 43 -30.71 -48.20 34.81
N SER A 44 -31.98 -47.85 35.04
CA SER A 44 -32.53 -46.64 35.71
C SER A 44 -31.82 -45.27 35.64
N GLY A 45 -32.45 -44.30 34.97
CA GLY A 45 -32.26 -42.84 35.12
C GLY A 45 -33.37 -42.06 34.39
N PRO A 46 -33.81 -40.88 34.87
CA PRO A 46 -35.21 -40.43 34.78
C PRO A 46 -35.66 -39.94 33.38
N ALA A 47 -36.95 -40.20 33.13
CA ALA A 47 -37.69 -39.94 31.90
C ALA A 47 -37.71 -38.45 31.50
N TRP A 48 -37.17 -38.17 30.31
CA TRP A 48 -37.46 -36.95 29.55
C TRP A 48 -38.60 -37.25 28.57
N PRO A 49 -39.53 -36.30 28.32
CA PRO A 49 -40.65 -36.52 27.41
C PRO A 49 -40.14 -36.78 25.99
N SER A 50 -40.62 -37.86 25.40
CA SER A 50 -40.32 -38.34 24.06
C SER A 50 -40.77 -37.35 22.98
N PHE A 51 -39.86 -36.47 22.56
CA PHE A 51 -39.97 -35.69 21.32
C PHE A 51 -39.52 -36.52 20.11
N PRO A 52 -40.10 -36.34 18.90
CA PRO A 52 -39.95 -37.24 17.77
C PRO A 52 -38.61 -37.03 17.04
N PHE A 53 -37.51 -37.44 17.67
CA PHE A 53 -36.15 -37.41 17.09
C PHE A 53 -36.00 -38.28 15.83
N ARG A 54 -36.94 -39.19 15.59
CA ARG A 54 -36.86 -40.18 14.51
C ARG A 54 -37.13 -39.55 13.14
N ASP A 55 -37.97 -38.52 13.05
CA ASP A 55 -38.27 -37.86 11.77
C ASP A 55 -37.25 -36.77 11.44
N LEU A 56 -36.75 -36.02 12.43
CA LEU A 56 -35.67 -35.06 12.22
C LEU A 56 -34.39 -35.73 11.69
N ARG A 57 -34.07 -36.94 12.19
CA ARG A 57 -32.93 -37.73 11.73
C ARG A 57 -33.11 -38.25 10.30
N LYS A 58 -34.35 -38.53 9.85
CA LYS A 58 -34.64 -38.88 8.45
C LYS A 58 -34.48 -37.67 7.53
N TRP A 59 -35.00 -36.51 7.94
CA TRP A 59 -34.84 -35.25 7.18
C TRP A 59 -33.38 -34.81 7.10
N ALA A 60 -32.61 -34.93 8.18
CA ALA A 60 -31.18 -34.63 8.17
C ALA A 60 -30.38 -35.57 7.26
N ARG A 61 -30.71 -36.86 7.22
CA ARG A 61 -30.09 -37.81 6.27
C ARG A 61 -30.51 -37.54 4.83
N ALA A 62 -31.77 -37.20 4.58
CA ALA A 62 -32.26 -36.87 3.25
C ALA A 62 -31.65 -35.56 2.72
N ALA A 63 -31.60 -34.53 3.56
CA ALA A 63 -30.94 -33.26 3.26
C ALA A 63 -29.43 -33.43 3.09
N GLY A 64 -28.79 -34.27 3.91
CA GLY A 64 -27.38 -34.64 3.77
C GLY A 64 -27.07 -35.39 2.48
N ALA A 65 -27.96 -36.30 2.05
CA ALA A 65 -27.81 -37.04 0.79
C ALA A 65 -28.03 -36.14 -0.44
N LEU A 66 -29.00 -35.22 -0.38
CA LEU A 66 -29.24 -34.21 -1.42
C LEU A 66 -28.07 -33.24 -1.54
N SER A 67 -27.54 -32.76 -0.40
CA SER A 67 -26.36 -31.91 -0.34
C SER A 67 -25.13 -32.60 -0.95
N ARG A 68 -24.87 -33.87 -0.60
CA ARG A 68 -23.74 -34.65 -1.18
C ARG A 68 -23.87 -34.84 -2.68
N ARG A 69 -25.07 -35.13 -3.20
CA ARG A 69 -25.30 -35.25 -4.65
C ARG A 69 -25.11 -33.93 -5.37
N TYR A 70 -25.59 -32.84 -4.79
CA TYR A 70 -25.41 -31.50 -5.34
C TYR A 70 -23.93 -31.12 -5.37
N TRP A 71 -23.21 -31.34 -4.26
CA TRP A 71 -21.77 -31.07 -4.16
C TRP A 71 -20.92 -31.96 -5.07
N ALA A 72 -21.27 -33.24 -5.24
CA ALA A 72 -20.59 -34.11 -6.19
C ALA A 72 -20.78 -33.64 -7.64
N LEU A 73 -22.01 -33.25 -8.03
CA LEU A 73 -22.30 -32.68 -9.35
C LEU A 73 -21.60 -31.34 -9.57
N PHE A 74 -21.56 -30.48 -8.56
CA PHE A 74 -20.87 -29.19 -8.60
C PHE A 74 -19.37 -29.39 -8.74
N CYS A 75 -18.75 -30.22 -7.89
CA CYS A 75 -17.32 -30.48 -7.93
C CYS A 75 -16.89 -31.14 -9.24
N CYS A 76 -17.63 -32.13 -9.77
CA CYS A 76 -17.29 -32.73 -11.07
C CYS A 76 -17.49 -31.77 -12.25
N ARG A 77 -18.34 -30.73 -12.11
CA ARG A 77 -18.55 -29.71 -13.16
C ARG A 77 -17.52 -28.59 -13.11
N VAL A 78 -16.89 -28.36 -11.96
CA VAL A 78 -15.85 -27.33 -11.77
C VAL A 78 -14.44 -27.92 -11.97
N TRP A 79 -14.19 -29.17 -11.56
CA TRP A 79 -12.91 -29.88 -11.72
C TRP A 79 -13.08 -31.26 -12.39
N PRO A 80 -13.22 -31.30 -13.73
CA PRO A 80 -13.53 -32.53 -14.46
C PRO A 80 -12.42 -33.59 -14.41
N GLU A 81 -11.16 -33.20 -14.22
CA GLU A 81 -9.98 -34.09 -14.23
C GLU A 81 -9.87 -35.02 -13.02
N THR A 82 -10.71 -34.85 -11.99
CA THR A 82 -10.63 -35.63 -10.72
C THR A 82 -11.80 -36.59 -10.49
N CYS A 83 -12.78 -36.66 -11.40
CA CYS A 83 -13.93 -37.54 -11.26
C CYS A 83 -13.75 -38.83 -12.08
N SER A 84 -13.16 -39.85 -11.48
CA SER A 84 -13.21 -41.23 -11.98
C SER A 84 -14.23 -42.03 -11.16
N LEU A 85 -15.33 -42.44 -11.78
CA LEU A 85 -16.12 -43.64 -11.42
C LEU A 85 -17.08 -44.00 -12.57
N ASP A 86 -16.67 -45.04 -13.30
CA ASP A 86 -17.42 -46.06 -14.05
C ASP A 86 -18.70 -45.70 -14.84
N LYS A 87 -18.51 -45.70 -16.17
CA LYS A 87 -19.37 -46.18 -17.27
C LYS A 87 -20.89 -45.95 -17.19
N GLU A 88 -21.36 -44.91 -17.86
CA GLU A 88 -22.12 -44.95 -19.13
C GLU A 88 -22.75 -43.57 -19.36
N ALA A 89 -22.30 -42.89 -20.41
CA ALA A 89 -22.89 -41.64 -20.87
C ALA A 89 -24.15 -41.94 -21.73
N PRO A 90 -25.21 -41.13 -21.63
CA PRO A 90 -26.00 -40.81 -22.79
C PRO A 90 -25.53 -39.46 -23.35
N ALA A 91 -25.14 -39.51 -24.62
CA ALA A 91 -24.91 -38.35 -25.46
C ALA A 91 -26.13 -37.42 -25.47
N GLY A 92 -25.89 -36.12 -25.33
CA GLY A 92 -26.91 -35.08 -25.52
C GLY A 92 -27.02 -34.09 -24.38
N ALA A 93 -26.02 -33.24 -24.20
CA ALA A 93 -26.23 -31.94 -23.56
C ALA A 93 -25.36 -30.92 -24.28
N GLN A 94 -26.01 -30.05 -25.05
CA GLN A 94 -25.42 -28.91 -25.72
C GLN A 94 -24.48 -28.15 -24.77
N GLY A 95 -23.36 -27.70 -25.34
CA GLY A 95 -22.40 -26.84 -24.67
C GLY A 95 -23.09 -25.60 -24.11
N TRP A 96 -23.03 -25.46 -22.79
CA TRP A 96 -23.25 -24.18 -22.15
C TRP A 96 -21.89 -23.50 -22.15
N SER A 97 -21.69 -22.60 -23.11
CA SER A 97 -20.67 -21.58 -22.95
C SER A 97 -21.00 -20.82 -21.65
N LEU A 98 -19.96 -20.49 -20.87
CA LEU A 98 -20.06 -19.61 -19.71
C LEU A 98 -19.67 -18.16 -20.09
N PRO A 99 -20.41 -17.41 -20.93
CA PRO A 99 -20.20 -15.98 -21.02
C PRO A 99 -21.22 -15.25 -20.12
N LEU A 100 -20.81 -14.12 -19.56
CA LEU A 100 -21.64 -13.18 -18.77
C LEU A 100 -21.94 -13.53 -17.30
N LEU A 101 -22.64 -14.62 -16.98
CA LEU A 101 -23.13 -14.79 -15.60
C LEU A 101 -22.00 -14.99 -14.57
N GLY A 102 -20.92 -15.67 -14.97
CA GLY A 102 -19.74 -15.88 -14.11
C GLY A 102 -18.92 -14.60 -13.87
N GLN A 103 -18.80 -13.74 -14.89
CA GLN A 103 -18.09 -12.47 -14.77
C GLN A 103 -18.86 -11.46 -13.92
N GLN A 104 -20.18 -11.35 -14.09
CA GLN A 104 -21.01 -10.47 -13.27
C GLN A 104 -21.00 -10.88 -11.79
N TYR A 105 -21.00 -12.19 -11.51
CA TYR A 105 -20.93 -12.68 -10.13
C TYR A 105 -19.55 -12.43 -9.50
N LEU A 106 -18.48 -12.58 -10.28
CA LEU A 106 -17.12 -12.22 -9.86
C LEU A 106 -17.00 -10.73 -9.58
N ASP A 107 -17.55 -9.85 -10.43
CA ASP A 107 -17.55 -8.39 -10.24
C ASP A 107 -18.30 -7.95 -8.98
N ILE A 108 -19.44 -8.58 -8.69
CA ILE A 108 -20.19 -8.28 -7.46
C ILE A 108 -19.40 -8.75 -6.24
N LEU A 109 -18.75 -9.91 -6.30
CA LEU A 109 -17.93 -10.45 -5.22
C LEU A 109 -16.66 -9.63 -5.00
N THR A 110 -15.97 -9.20 -6.06
CA THR A 110 -14.83 -8.29 -5.96
C THR A 110 -15.28 -6.94 -5.43
N THR A 111 -16.35 -6.33 -5.96
CA THR A 111 -16.87 -5.04 -5.44
C THR A 111 -17.23 -5.12 -3.96
N TRP A 112 -17.92 -6.18 -3.53
CA TRP A 112 -18.25 -6.40 -2.12
C TRP A 112 -17.02 -6.64 -1.25
N TYR A 113 -16.09 -7.49 -1.71
CA TYR A 113 -14.82 -7.73 -1.03
C TYR A 113 -13.98 -6.44 -0.93
N CYS A 114 -13.99 -5.61 -1.96
CA CYS A 114 -13.27 -4.36 -2.06
C CYS A 114 -13.92 -3.22 -1.27
N SER A 115 -15.21 -3.34 -0.96
CA SER A 115 -15.88 -2.48 0.02
C SER A 115 -15.48 -2.83 1.47
N PHE A 116 -15.06 -4.09 1.71
CA PHE A 116 -14.66 -4.58 3.03
C PHE A 116 -13.14 -4.56 3.26
N ARG A 117 -12.36 -4.55 2.18
CA ARG A 117 -10.90 -4.54 2.17
C ARG A 117 -10.49 -3.56 1.08
N ASP A 118 -9.70 -2.54 1.38
CA ASP A 118 -9.36 -1.50 0.41
C ASP A 118 -8.70 -2.11 -0.85
N CYS A 119 -9.47 -2.37 -1.92
CA CYS A 119 -8.92 -2.77 -3.21
C CYS A 119 -8.87 -1.57 -4.14
N CYS A 120 -7.74 -1.43 -4.82
CA CYS A 120 -7.51 -0.41 -5.82
C CYS A 120 -6.79 -1.04 -7.01
N ASP A 121 -6.91 -0.40 -8.18
CA ASP A 121 -6.42 -0.92 -9.45
C ASP A 121 -4.92 -1.25 -9.45
N HIS A 122 -4.15 -0.60 -8.57
CA HIS A 122 -2.70 -0.77 -8.39
C HIS A 122 -2.30 -1.55 -7.13
N GLY A 123 -3.25 -2.21 -6.46
CA GLY A 123 -2.98 -3.06 -5.29
C GLY A 123 -2.83 -2.34 -3.94
N ASP A 124 -2.49 -1.05 -3.90
CA ASP A 124 -2.44 -0.23 -2.67
C ASP A 124 -3.39 0.99 -2.76
N CYS A 125 -4.46 0.97 -1.98
CA CYS A 125 -5.46 2.05 -1.95
C CYS A 125 -5.05 3.33 -1.27
N ARG A 126 -3.86 3.35 -0.67
CA ARG A 126 -3.32 4.56 -0.03
C ARG A 126 -2.78 5.55 -1.05
N VAL A 127 -2.49 5.08 -2.27
CA VAL A 127 -1.88 5.84 -3.36
C VAL A 127 -2.96 6.37 -4.31
N SER A 128 -2.94 7.67 -4.60
CA SER A 128 -3.92 8.33 -5.49
C SER A 128 -3.31 8.87 -6.79
N ASN A 129 -2.05 9.32 -6.76
CA ASN A 129 -1.33 9.88 -7.92
C ASN A 129 -2.16 10.87 -8.76
N ASN A 130 -2.77 11.86 -8.11
CA ASN A 130 -3.60 12.87 -8.77
C ASN A 130 -2.74 14.00 -9.38
N PHE A 131 -2.17 13.76 -10.55
CA PHE A 131 -1.30 14.74 -11.23
C PHE A 131 -2.04 16.01 -11.66
N THR A 132 -3.30 15.90 -12.09
CA THR A 132 -4.13 17.06 -12.46
C THR A 132 -4.44 17.92 -11.23
N GLY A 133 -4.75 17.28 -10.10
CA GLY A 133 -4.90 17.94 -8.81
C GLY A 133 -3.61 18.65 -8.38
N LEU A 134 -2.48 17.96 -8.48
CA LEU A 134 -1.17 18.53 -8.14
C LEU A 134 -0.84 19.76 -9.00
N GLN A 135 -1.06 19.69 -10.31
CA GLN A 135 -0.86 20.81 -11.22
C GLN A 135 -1.78 22.00 -10.87
N SER A 136 -3.06 21.74 -10.58
CA SER A 136 -4.01 22.76 -10.15
C SER A 136 -3.59 23.40 -8.82
N ASP A 137 -3.24 22.60 -7.82
CA ASP A 137 -2.79 23.07 -6.51
C ASP A 137 -1.52 23.91 -6.61
N LEU A 138 -0.52 23.45 -7.37
CA LEU A 138 0.73 24.20 -7.58
C LEU A 138 0.53 25.48 -8.40
N SER A 139 -0.47 25.54 -9.27
CA SER A 139 -0.72 26.75 -10.08
C SER A 139 -1.58 27.79 -9.34
N VAL A 140 -2.56 27.34 -8.56
CA VAL A 140 -3.51 28.22 -7.87
C VAL A 140 -3.01 28.65 -6.50
N ARG A 141 -2.35 27.75 -5.75
CA ARG A 141 -2.03 27.97 -4.33
C ARG A 141 -0.56 28.33 -4.07
N LEU A 142 0.36 27.97 -4.97
CA LEU A 142 1.79 28.28 -4.82
C LEU A 142 2.15 29.56 -5.58
N HIS A 143 2.45 30.62 -4.83
CA HIS A 143 2.75 31.94 -5.41
C HIS A 143 4.24 32.23 -5.45
N GLY A 144 4.69 32.90 -6.51
CA GLY A 144 6.07 33.40 -6.64
C GLY A 144 7.15 32.33 -6.82
N GLN A 145 6.76 31.07 -7.05
CA GLN A 145 7.66 29.92 -7.23
C GLN A 145 7.45 29.27 -8.59
N HIS A 146 7.71 30.02 -9.67
CA HIS A 146 7.51 29.55 -11.04
C HIS A 146 8.40 28.34 -11.37
N LEU A 147 9.67 28.36 -10.94
CA LEU A 147 10.61 27.25 -11.13
C LEU A 147 10.15 25.96 -10.43
N ALA A 148 9.74 26.08 -9.15
CA ALA A 148 9.32 24.91 -8.38
C ALA A 148 8.03 24.30 -8.94
N ARG A 149 7.07 25.13 -9.39
CA ARG A 149 5.80 24.67 -9.96
C ARG A 149 6.01 23.71 -11.14
N GLU A 150 6.90 24.08 -12.06
CA GLU A 150 7.16 23.30 -13.27
C GLU A 150 8.04 22.08 -12.97
N LEU A 151 9.16 22.28 -12.28
CA LEU A 151 10.12 21.21 -12.02
C LEU A 151 9.52 20.09 -11.17
N VAL A 152 8.81 20.43 -10.10
CA VAL A 152 8.24 19.42 -9.19
C VAL A 152 7.20 18.55 -9.90
N LEU A 153 6.30 19.17 -10.67
CA LEU A 153 5.27 18.44 -11.39
C LEU A 153 5.89 17.50 -12.43
N THR A 154 6.80 18.02 -13.25
CA THR A 154 7.43 17.26 -14.33
C THR A 154 8.26 16.12 -13.77
N THR A 155 9.12 16.37 -12.78
CA THR A 155 9.99 15.32 -12.21
C THR A 155 9.20 14.22 -11.52
N VAL A 156 8.20 14.56 -10.70
CA VAL A 156 7.40 13.55 -9.97
C VAL A 156 6.55 12.72 -10.93
N ARG A 157 5.92 13.37 -11.93
CA ARG A 157 5.13 12.68 -12.94
C ARG A 157 5.99 11.72 -13.75
N SER A 158 7.10 12.19 -14.30
CA SER A 158 8.02 11.37 -15.09
C SER A 158 8.52 10.17 -14.29
N TYR A 159 8.85 10.35 -13.00
CA TYR A 159 9.30 9.25 -12.15
C TYR A 159 8.22 8.19 -11.90
N LEU A 160 6.99 8.62 -11.60
CA LEU A 160 5.91 7.69 -11.26
C LEU A 160 5.35 6.97 -12.50
N GLU A 161 5.42 7.58 -13.68
CA GLU A 161 5.05 6.98 -14.95
C GLU A 161 6.10 5.97 -15.48
N LEU A 162 7.32 5.94 -14.92
CA LEU A 162 8.32 4.93 -15.28
C LEU A 162 7.80 3.51 -14.92
N PRO A 163 7.79 2.57 -15.88
CA PRO A 163 7.34 1.19 -15.61
C PRO A 163 8.18 0.48 -14.54
N ARG A 164 9.49 0.77 -14.52
CA ARG A 164 10.46 0.22 -13.56
C ARG A 164 11.49 1.29 -13.22
N PRO A 165 11.33 2.01 -12.09
CA PRO A 165 12.40 2.87 -11.59
C PRO A 165 13.58 2.01 -11.13
N ASP A 166 14.75 2.28 -11.68
CA ASP A 166 16.00 1.65 -11.25
C ASP A 166 16.41 2.14 -9.86
N LYS A 167 16.13 3.39 -9.53
CA LYS A 167 16.57 4.09 -8.30
C LYS A 167 15.42 4.86 -7.66
N ALA A 168 15.59 5.26 -6.40
CA ALA A 168 14.64 6.16 -5.75
C ALA A 168 14.73 7.58 -6.33
N LEU A 169 13.60 8.29 -6.38
CA LEU A 169 13.59 9.70 -6.72
C LEU A 169 14.10 10.52 -5.53
N ALA A 170 15.14 11.32 -5.72
CA ALA A 170 15.64 12.25 -4.73
C ALA A 170 15.39 13.70 -5.15
N LEU A 171 14.53 14.40 -4.40
CA LEU A 171 14.26 15.83 -4.56
C LEU A 171 14.88 16.58 -3.39
N SER A 172 15.54 17.71 -3.65
CA SER A 172 16.00 18.59 -2.58
C SER A 172 15.60 20.05 -2.86
N PHE A 173 14.74 20.58 -1.99
CA PHE A 173 14.21 21.94 -2.06
C PHE A 173 15.05 22.86 -1.21
N HIS A 174 15.65 23.85 -1.87
CA HIS A 174 16.53 24.85 -1.27
C HIS A 174 15.89 26.23 -1.36
N GLY A 175 16.12 27.09 -0.38
CA GLY A 175 15.65 28.47 -0.41
C GLY A 175 15.43 29.06 0.98
N TRP A 176 15.13 30.36 1.03
CA TRP A 176 14.90 31.07 2.30
C TRP A 176 13.71 30.51 3.09
N SER A 177 13.70 30.70 4.41
CA SER A 177 12.60 30.26 5.28
C SER A 177 11.31 31.02 4.96
N GLY A 178 10.15 30.35 5.06
CA GLY A 178 8.85 30.97 4.78
C GLY A 178 8.50 31.13 3.28
N THR A 179 9.34 30.65 2.36
CA THR A 179 9.09 30.71 0.91
C THR A 179 8.21 29.59 0.35
N GLY A 180 7.76 28.66 1.20
CA GLY A 180 6.78 27.63 0.83
C GLY A 180 7.31 26.19 0.65
N LYS A 181 8.56 25.87 1.02
CA LYS A 181 9.13 24.50 0.90
C LYS A 181 8.24 23.42 1.54
N ASN A 182 7.90 23.59 2.82
CA ASN A 182 7.00 22.71 3.56
C ASN A 182 5.58 22.68 2.97
N PHE A 183 5.14 23.79 2.37
CA PHE A 183 3.85 23.86 1.70
C PHE A 183 3.82 23.00 0.44
N VAL A 184 4.85 23.07 -0.41
CA VAL A 184 4.98 22.20 -1.60
C VAL A 184 5.06 20.73 -1.20
N ALA A 185 5.82 20.39 -0.16
CA ALA A 185 5.90 19.02 0.37
C ALA A 185 4.52 18.48 0.79
N ARG A 186 3.70 19.33 1.43
CA ARG A 186 2.32 19.01 1.79
C ARG A 186 1.43 18.82 0.57
N LEU A 187 1.50 19.71 -0.43
CA LEU A 187 0.73 19.58 -1.67
C LEU A 187 1.06 18.28 -2.40
N LEU A 188 2.34 17.90 -2.44
CA LEU A 188 2.78 16.61 -2.98
C LEU A 188 2.14 15.45 -2.23
N ALA A 189 2.22 15.43 -0.90
CA ALA A 189 1.63 14.35 -0.12
C ALA A 189 0.11 14.25 -0.33
N GLU A 190 -0.62 15.38 -0.28
CA GLU A 190 -2.08 15.45 -0.44
C GLU A 190 -2.56 14.97 -1.82
N ASN A 191 -1.74 15.10 -2.88
CA ASN A 191 -2.12 14.66 -4.22
C ASN A 191 -1.63 13.24 -4.56
N LEU A 192 -0.50 12.81 -3.98
CA LEU A 192 0.05 11.48 -4.21
C LEU A 192 -0.60 10.40 -3.33
N TYR A 193 -1.08 10.76 -2.14
CA TYR A 193 -1.65 9.83 -1.17
C TYR A 193 -3.01 10.33 -0.67
N ARG A 194 -3.94 9.39 -0.50
CA ARG A 194 -5.32 9.67 -0.08
C ARG A 194 -5.40 10.42 1.26
N ASP A 195 -4.58 10.01 2.23
CA ASP A 195 -4.52 10.61 3.56
C ASP A 195 -3.43 11.68 3.70
N GLY A 196 -2.80 12.08 2.58
CA GLY A 196 -1.73 13.06 2.56
C GLY A 196 -0.57 12.69 3.50
N LEU A 197 -0.15 13.66 4.33
CA LEU A 197 0.91 13.46 5.33
C LEU A 197 0.56 12.45 6.43
N ARG A 198 -0.72 12.05 6.55
CA ARG A 198 -1.17 11.06 7.53
C ARG A 198 -1.16 9.63 6.99
N SER A 199 -0.87 9.44 5.71
CA SER A 199 -0.74 8.12 5.11
C SER A 199 0.40 7.33 5.76
N ASP A 200 0.19 6.04 5.96
CA ASP A 200 1.21 5.14 6.51
C ASP A 200 2.45 5.03 5.61
N CYS A 201 2.30 5.33 4.32
CA CYS A 201 3.39 5.34 3.33
C CYS A 201 4.17 6.65 3.27
N VAL A 202 3.76 7.65 4.05
CA VAL A 202 4.44 8.94 4.16
C VAL A 202 5.09 9.04 5.54
N LYS A 203 6.39 9.32 5.58
CA LYS A 203 7.13 9.55 6.83
C LYS A 203 7.81 10.91 6.78
N VAL A 204 7.56 11.71 7.81
CA VAL A 204 8.14 13.05 7.97
C VAL A 204 9.12 13.02 9.12
N PHE A 205 10.38 13.37 8.83
CA PHE A 205 11.46 13.51 9.79
C PHE A 205 11.86 14.97 9.90
N ILE A 206 11.51 15.60 11.01
CA ILE A 206 12.05 16.92 11.39
C ILE A 206 13.39 16.67 12.08
N THR A 207 14.49 17.05 11.43
CA THR A 207 15.85 16.69 11.87
C THR A 207 16.12 17.07 13.32
N MET A 208 15.80 18.30 13.70
CA MET A 208 16.06 18.81 15.07
C MET A 208 15.20 18.13 16.16
N MET A 209 14.10 17.49 15.78
CA MET A 209 13.20 16.81 16.72
C MET A 209 13.52 15.31 16.81
N HIS A 210 13.79 14.67 15.67
CA HIS A 210 14.02 13.23 15.61
C HIS A 210 15.49 12.86 15.87
N PHE A 211 16.42 13.74 15.50
CA PHE A 211 17.86 13.51 15.60
C PHE A 211 18.57 14.66 16.35
N PRO A 212 18.16 14.99 17.59
CA PRO A 212 18.60 16.22 18.27
C PRO A 212 20.08 16.21 18.72
N HIS A 213 20.64 15.02 19.01
CA HIS A 213 21.92 14.91 19.69
C HIS A 213 22.93 14.07 18.90
N PRO A 214 24.12 14.63 18.55
CA PRO A 214 25.12 13.93 17.75
C PRO A 214 25.68 12.68 18.46
N LYS A 215 25.59 12.61 19.80
CA LYS A 215 26.06 11.46 20.59
C LYS A 215 25.34 10.15 20.25
N TYR A 216 24.10 10.22 19.76
CA TYR A 216 23.26 9.05 19.49
C TYR A 216 23.12 8.77 17.99
N VAL A 217 24.00 9.31 17.16
CA VAL A 217 23.95 9.17 15.70
C VAL A 217 23.88 7.70 15.27
N ASP A 218 24.66 6.81 15.87
CA ASP A 218 24.65 5.39 15.49
C ASP A 218 23.31 4.70 15.80
N LEU A 219 22.68 5.04 16.93
CA LEU A 219 21.33 4.58 17.25
C LEU A 219 20.30 5.13 16.24
N TYR A 220 20.43 6.41 15.87
CA TYR A 220 19.53 7.04 14.91
C TYR A 220 19.67 6.45 13.50
N LYS A 221 20.88 6.03 13.10
CA LYS A 221 21.09 5.30 11.83
C LYS A 221 20.28 4.02 11.81
N GLU A 222 20.40 3.19 12.83
CA GLU A 222 19.65 1.92 12.93
C GLU A 222 18.13 2.16 12.89
N GLN A 223 17.64 3.14 13.66
CA GLN A 223 16.22 3.50 13.69
C GLN A 223 15.72 4.00 12.33
N LEU A 224 16.50 4.85 11.65
CA LEU A 224 16.15 5.42 10.36
C LEU A 224 16.13 4.34 9.28
N THR A 225 17.18 3.54 9.16
CA THR A 225 17.28 2.43 8.19
C THR A 225 16.13 1.44 8.39
N GLU A 226 15.84 1.06 9.63
CA GLU A 226 14.75 0.13 9.92
C GLU A 226 13.37 0.71 9.59
N GLN A 227 13.15 1.99 9.89
CA GLN A 227 11.91 2.67 9.55
C GLN A 227 11.70 2.78 8.04
N VAL A 228 12.77 3.09 7.29
CA VAL A 228 12.74 3.14 5.82
C VAL A 228 12.42 1.76 5.25
N ARG A 229 13.15 0.72 5.67
CA ARG A 229 12.96 -0.66 5.23
C ARG A 229 11.53 -1.15 5.48
N LYS A 230 11.02 -1.01 6.71
CA LYS A 230 9.65 -1.42 7.07
C LYS A 230 8.59 -0.72 6.23
N THR A 231 8.78 0.57 5.95
CA THR A 231 7.81 1.34 5.15
C THR A 231 7.86 0.88 3.69
N GLN A 232 9.05 0.64 3.13
CA GLN A 232 9.24 0.11 1.76
C GLN A 232 8.67 -1.31 1.59
N GLU A 233 8.70 -2.14 2.64
CA GLU A 233 8.08 -3.47 2.61
C GLU A 233 6.56 -3.42 2.69
N HIS A 234 6.00 -2.39 3.33
CA HIS A 234 4.56 -2.27 3.56
C HIS A 234 3.82 -1.49 2.46
N CYS A 235 4.54 -0.68 1.69
CA CYS A 235 3.99 0.25 0.72
C CYS A 235 4.72 0.12 -0.62
N HIS A 236 3.97 -0.05 -1.71
CA HIS A 236 4.54 -0.07 -3.06
C HIS A 236 5.06 1.30 -3.50
N GLN A 237 4.49 2.39 -2.96
CA GLN A 237 4.95 3.75 -3.19
C GLN A 237 5.17 4.43 -1.84
N THR A 238 6.38 4.95 -1.60
CA THR A 238 6.75 5.59 -0.33
C THR A 238 7.25 7.02 -0.53
N LEU A 239 7.00 7.87 0.46
CA LEU A 239 7.49 9.25 0.51
C LEU A 239 8.13 9.53 1.86
N PHE A 240 9.43 9.79 1.84
CA PHE A 240 10.19 10.21 3.02
C PHE A 240 10.52 11.70 2.90
N ILE A 241 10.06 12.50 3.86
CA ILE A 241 10.29 13.94 3.91
C ILE A 241 11.26 14.23 5.04
N PHE A 242 12.39 14.86 4.74
CA PHE A 242 13.38 15.31 5.71
C PHE A 242 13.34 16.84 5.79
N ASP A 243 12.74 17.36 6.86
CA ASP A 243 12.71 18.80 7.13
C ASP A 243 13.95 19.24 7.91
N GLU A 244 14.39 20.47 7.65
CA GLU A 244 15.65 21.04 8.15
C GLU A 244 16.86 20.16 7.82
N ALA A 245 16.91 19.67 6.57
CA ALA A 245 17.87 18.66 6.14
C ALA A 245 19.33 19.15 6.23
N GLU A 246 19.61 20.45 6.14
CA GLU A 246 20.96 21.02 6.36
C GLU A 246 21.53 20.70 7.74
N LYS A 247 20.68 20.38 8.71
CA LYS A 247 21.08 20.03 10.08
C LYS A 247 21.27 18.51 10.24
N LEU A 248 21.02 17.73 9.19
CA LEU A 248 21.08 16.28 9.25
C LEU A 248 22.53 15.83 9.32
N HIS A 249 22.85 14.99 10.31
CA HIS A 249 24.21 14.52 10.49
C HIS A 249 24.67 13.72 9.27
N PRO A 250 25.91 13.92 8.76
CA PRO A 250 26.46 13.20 7.60
C PRO A 250 26.25 11.69 7.64
N GLY A 251 26.52 11.06 8.78
CA GLY A 251 26.32 9.62 8.94
C GLY A 251 24.87 9.13 8.76
N LEU A 252 23.86 9.99 8.95
CA LEU A 252 22.46 9.63 8.66
C LEU A 252 22.16 9.70 7.16
N LEU A 253 22.74 10.66 6.44
CA LEU A 253 22.66 10.70 4.98
C LEU A 253 23.34 9.48 4.35
N GLU A 254 24.51 9.09 4.86
CA GLU A 254 25.21 7.87 4.44
C GLU A 254 24.37 6.62 4.67
N ALA A 255 23.65 6.53 5.79
CA ALA A 255 22.77 5.40 6.09
C ALA A 255 21.56 5.30 5.14
N LEU A 256 21.12 6.41 4.54
CA LEU A 256 20.10 6.42 3.48
C LEU A 256 20.65 6.01 2.12
N GLY A 257 21.98 6.02 1.95
CA GLY A 257 22.66 5.77 0.68
C GLY A 257 22.16 4.53 -0.06
N PRO A 258 22.15 3.34 0.59
CA PRO A 258 21.66 2.11 -0.02
C PRO A 258 20.19 2.15 -0.46
N HIS A 259 19.34 2.95 0.19
CA HIS A 259 17.92 3.07 -0.15
C HIS A 259 17.66 4.04 -1.32
N LEU A 260 18.63 4.91 -1.61
CA LEU A 260 18.63 5.79 -2.78
C LEU A 260 19.19 5.08 -4.03
N GLU A 261 20.04 4.08 -3.82
CA GLU A 261 20.74 3.33 -4.87
C GLU A 261 19.88 2.32 -5.61
N ARG A 262 20.42 1.82 -6.74
CA ARG A 262 19.71 0.92 -7.63
C ARG A 262 19.31 -0.37 -6.91
N GLN A 263 18.02 -0.62 -6.77
CA GLN A 263 17.50 -1.88 -6.26
C GLN A 263 17.40 -2.86 -7.43
N VAL A 264 18.44 -3.67 -7.65
CA VAL A 264 18.37 -4.75 -8.64
C VAL A 264 17.42 -5.81 -8.10
N LEU A 265 16.16 -5.75 -8.51
CA LEU A 265 15.21 -6.82 -8.25
C LEU A 265 15.36 -7.87 -9.36
N GLU A 266 15.95 -9.02 -9.03
CA GLU A 266 16.21 -10.12 -9.98
C GLU A 266 14.92 -10.76 -10.56
N ASN A 267 13.74 -10.37 -10.07
CA ASN A 267 12.46 -10.95 -10.48
C ASN A 267 11.68 -10.05 -11.46
N HIS A 268 11.71 -10.43 -12.74
CA HIS A 268 11.12 -9.72 -13.88
C HIS A 268 9.57 -9.56 -13.90
N LYS A 269 8.84 -9.92 -12.84
CA LYS A 269 7.37 -10.05 -12.87
C LYS A 269 6.59 -9.16 -11.89
N ALA A 270 7.24 -8.56 -10.89
CA ALA A 270 6.59 -7.64 -9.95
C ALA A 270 6.83 -6.18 -10.37
N GLU A 271 5.87 -5.30 -10.11
CA GLU A 271 6.10 -3.85 -10.19
C GLU A 271 7.17 -3.45 -9.17
N SER A 272 8.18 -2.70 -9.62
CA SER A 272 9.25 -2.24 -8.73
C SER A 272 8.69 -1.22 -7.74
N PRO A 273 9.10 -1.28 -6.45
CA PRO A 273 8.69 -0.29 -5.46
C PRO A 273 9.17 1.10 -5.87
N ARG A 274 8.28 2.09 -5.74
CA ARG A 274 8.55 3.50 -6.05
C ARG A 274 8.88 4.20 -4.74
N THR A 275 10.07 4.77 -4.63
CA THR A 275 10.48 5.48 -3.40
C THR A 275 10.83 6.92 -3.75
N ILE A 276 10.26 7.87 -3.01
CA ILE A 276 10.53 9.30 -3.14
C ILE A 276 11.16 9.81 -1.84
N PHE A 277 12.33 10.39 -1.94
CA PHE A 277 12.99 11.13 -0.88
C PHE A 277 12.89 12.63 -1.18
N LEU A 278 12.39 13.40 -0.22
CA LEU A 278 12.25 14.84 -0.29
C LEU A 278 13.02 15.49 0.85
N PHE A 279 14.08 16.20 0.52
CA PHE A 279 14.89 16.98 1.46
C PHE A 279 14.48 18.45 1.39
N LEU A 280 14.16 19.04 2.53
CA LEU A 280 13.78 20.45 2.63
C LEU A 280 14.87 21.17 3.41
N SER A 281 15.46 22.19 2.78
CA SER A 281 16.62 22.86 3.35
C SER A 281 16.61 24.38 3.17
N ASN A 282 17.15 25.08 4.16
CA ASN A 282 17.43 26.51 4.06
C ASN A 282 18.82 26.82 3.46
N LEU A 283 19.64 25.80 3.22
CA LEU A 283 20.92 25.91 2.52
C LEU A 283 20.70 26.48 1.11
N GLY A 284 21.59 27.34 0.63
CA GLY A 284 21.40 27.98 -0.68
C GLY A 284 20.54 29.24 -0.65
N GLY A 285 19.86 29.51 0.48
CA GLY A 285 18.88 30.60 0.56
C GLY A 285 19.50 31.99 0.36
N ASN A 286 20.70 32.22 0.88
CA ASN A 286 21.42 33.49 0.72
C ASN A 286 21.87 33.70 -0.73
N VAL A 287 22.51 32.68 -1.32
CA VAL A 287 23.01 32.75 -2.70
C VAL A 287 21.86 32.93 -3.69
N ILE A 288 20.75 32.21 -3.53
CA ILE A 288 19.56 32.42 -4.36
C ILE A 288 19.12 33.89 -4.27
N ASN A 289 19.01 34.45 -3.06
CA ASN A 289 18.56 35.82 -2.87
C ASN A 289 19.51 36.83 -3.51
N GLU A 290 20.83 36.64 -3.38
CA GLU A 290 21.84 37.53 -3.97
C GLU A 290 21.81 37.50 -5.50
N VAL A 291 21.78 36.31 -6.10
CA VAL A 291 21.71 36.13 -7.56
C VAL A 291 20.42 36.74 -8.10
N VAL A 292 19.26 36.40 -7.50
CA VAL A 292 17.97 36.96 -7.92
C VAL A 292 17.97 38.48 -7.76
N LEU A 293 18.47 39.02 -6.65
CA LEU A 293 18.53 40.47 -6.45
C LEU A 293 19.41 41.16 -7.50
N SER A 294 20.53 40.56 -7.89
CA SER A 294 21.41 41.10 -8.93
C SER A 294 20.73 41.16 -10.30
N LEU A 295 19.99 40.10 -10.68
CA LEU A 295 19.27 40.02 -11.95
C LEU A 295 18.12 41.03 -11.99
N LEU A 296 17.37 41.16 -10.89
CA LEU A 296 16.31 42.16 -10.77
C LEU A 296 16.87 43.59 -10.90
N LYS A 297 18.02 43.88 -10.27
CA LYS A 297 18.70 45.18 -10.42
C LYS A 297 19.19 45.43 -11.85
N ALA A 298 19.51 44.37 -12.60
CA ALA A 298 19.85 44.44 -14.01
C ALA A 298 18.63 44.60 -14.94
N GLY A 299 17.41 44.66 -14.38
CA GLY A 299 16.17 44.89 -15.13
C GLY A 299 15.47 43.62 -15.61
N TRP A 300 15.91 42.43 -15.17
CA TRP A 300 15.24 41.18 -15.49
C TRP A 300 13.91 41.07 -14.73
N SER A 301 12.90 40.43 -15.34
CA SER A 301 11.73 40.01 -14.60
C SER A 301 12.05 38.77 -13.76
N ARG A 302 11.27 38.52 -12.70
CA ARG A 302 11.47 37.34 -11.85
C ARG A 302 11.18 36.05 -12.62
N GLU A 303 10.14 36.09 -13.45
CA GLU A 303 9.62 34.96 -14.21
C GLU A 303 10.58 34.50 -15.31
N ASP A 304 11.45 35.40 -15.79
CA ASP A 304 12.49 35.08 -16.79
C ASP A 304 13.71 34.37 -16.18
N ILE A 305 13.85 34.36 -14.85
CA ILE A 305 14.98 33.70 -14.18
C ILE A 305 14.77 32.18 -14.26
N THR A 306 15.70 31.48 -14.92
CA THR A 306 15.73 30.02 -15.08
C THR A 306 16.63 29.33 -14.05
N MET A 307 16.54 28.00 -13.97
CA MET A 307 17.36 27.18 -13.06
C MET A 307 18.88 27.32 -13.34
N GLU A 308 19.26 27.44 -14.61
CA GLU A 308 20.67 27.59 -15.05
C GLU A 308 21.39 28.77 -14.38
N HIS A 309 20.67 29.86 -14.12
CA HIS A 309 21.21 31.04 -13.44
C HIS A 309 21.53 30.79 -11.96
N LEU A 310 20.83 29.85 -11.32
CA LEU A 310 20.93 29.56 -9.89
C LEU A 310 21.84 28.37 -9.60
N GLU A 311 21.98 27.43 -10.55
CA GLU A 311 22.70 26.17 -10.36
C GLU A 311 24.15 26.34 -9.93
N SER A 312 24.90 27.21 -10.60
CA SER A 312 26.32 27.40 -10.32
C SER A 312 26.58 27.90 -8.89
N GLY A 313 25.79 28.90 -8.44
CA GLY A 313 25.88 29.43 -7.08
C GLY A 313 25.44 28.40 -6.03
N LEU A 314 24.35 27.69 -6.29
CA LEU A 314 23.85 26.63 -5.40
C LEU A 314 24.84 25.48 -5.27
N GLN A 315 25.44 25.04 -6.37
CA GLN A 315 26.46 24.00 -6.39
C GLN A 315 27.66 24.38 -5.51
N ALA A 316 28.18 25.58 -5.69
CA ALA A 316 29.32 26.06 -4.90
C ALA A 316 29.00 26.08 -3.39
N GLU A 317 27.83 26.57 -3.00
CA GLU A 317 27.43 26.64 -1.59
C GLU A 317 27.22 25.24 -0.99
N ILE A 318 26.60 24.33 -1.73
CA ILE A 318 26.31 22.96 -1.26
C ILE A 318 27.61 22.18 -1.05
N VAL A 319 28.54 22.26 -2.00
CA VAL A 319 29.87 21.62 -1.89
C VAL A 319 30.66 22.22 -0.73
N ALA A 320 30.60 23.54 -0.53
CA ALA A 320 31.33 24.23 0.54
C ALA A 320 30.77 23.95 1.93
N SER A 321 29.45 23.82 2.06
CA SER A 321 28.79 23.75 3.38
C SER A 321 28.86 22.37 4.01
N THR A 322 28.96 21.30 3.21
CA THR A 322 29.02 19.94 3.74
C THR A 322 29.51 18.95 2.70
N ALA A 323 30.67 18.31 2.94
CA ALA A 323 31.20 17.26 2.07
C ALA A 323 30.24 16.07 1.86
N ALA A 324 29.30 15.85 2.79
CA ALA A 324 28.29 14.79 2.71
C ALA A 324 27.14 15.09 1.73
N TRP A 325 26.80 16.37 1.52
CA TRP A 325 25.76 16.77 0.58
C TRP A 325 26.23 16.75 -0.87
N THR A 326 27.54 16.81 -1.09
CA THR A 326 28.17 16.63 -2.41
C THR A 326 27.70 15.34 -3.09
N TRP A 327 27.58 14.24 -2.34
CA TRP A 327 27.10 12.96 -2.87
C TRP A 327 25.61 12.95 -3.23
N VAL A 328 24.77 13.63 -2.45
CA VAL A 328 23.32 13.77 -2.75
C VAL A 328 23.12 14.65 -4.00
N TRP A 329 23.98 15.65 -4.19
CA TRP A 329 23.89 16.58 -5.30
C TRP A 329 24.45 16.03 -6.62
N ASP A 330 25.59 15.34 -6.59
CA ASP A 330 26.26 14.80 -7.79
C ASP A 330 25.37 13.80 -8.56
N ARG A 331 24.40 13.17 -7.86
CA ARG A 331 23.43 12.26 -8.49
C ARG A 331 22.22 12.93 -9.14
N ARG A 332 21.94 14.19 -8.83
CA ARG A 332 20.90 14.98 -9.53
C ARG A 332 21.28 15.23 -11.00
N LEU A 333 22.58 15.30 -11.30
CA LEU A 333 23.11 15.47 -12.67
C LEU A 333 23.04 14.21 -13.53
N GLN A 334 22.72 13.05 -12.94
CA GLN A 334 22.43 11.80 -13.68
C GLN A 334 20.93 11.60 -13.94
N ASP A 335 20.08 12.59 -13.57
CA ASP A 335 18.61 12.56 -13.70
C ASP A 335 18.04 13.58 -14.70
N SER A 336 18.89 14.29 -15.43
CA SER A 336 18.45 15.09 -16.59
C SER A 336 18.65 14.26 -17.86
N PRO A 337 17.62 14.06 -18.71
CA PRO A 337 17.85 13.57 -20.06
C PRO A 337 18.74 14.50 -20.88
#